data_AF-A0A2S6Z3N8-F1
#
_entry.id   AF-A0A2S6Z3N8-F1
#
_cell.length_a   1.000
_cell.length_b   1.000
_cell.length_c   1.000
_cell.angle_alpha   90.00
_cell.angle_beta   90.00
_cell.angle_gamma   90.00
#
_symmetry.space_group_name_H-M   'P 1'
#
loop_
_entity.id
_entity.type
_entity.pdbx_description
1 polymer ?
#
loop_
_entity_poly.entity_id
_entity_poly.type
_entity_poly.pdbx_seq_one_letter_code
_entity_poly.pdbx_strand_id
1 'polypeptide(L)'
;MIKIAGFESGFNPQARPIAISNPNNNTVRQFDGTMAISSAYGYGQFLDGTWQQMINTYGEKYGVENAVNLTRAQANSPELRQNTRLQAAMLAEFTRDNIDRAARYDGEDVVADVYAMHNLGVGDGSRFLQAVHDHPDAKVSSVLSAQVIRGNASLYGDGNITNAQAYAAMGRQMDRYSGYAETVTNLKQAYQSSQPVQGPLVETTYQIHRSNDIVKLEQGHHGKSVHELQSQLAQLGQTGRAGAPLHPDGDFGPNTRHAVEQFQREHGLQVDGIVGRNTRAALDQAVAQPAPLQQAATPLLSDPHHPQHALYAGAVRALEKLGERGGFANRQALEQAAGQMALEAKVSGLDRIDHVVANKDGRGLIAVQ
;
A
#
# COMPACT_ATOMS: atom_id res chain seq x y z
N MET A 1 0.03 -8.76 -12.62
CA MET A 1 0.26 -10.04 -11.93
C MET A 1 0.00 -11.26 -12.83
N ILE A 2 -1.23 -11.55 -13.28
CA ILE A 2 -1.52 -12.79 -14.04
C ILE A 2 -0.67 -12.93 -15.31
N LYS A 3 -0.59 -11.86 -16.13
CA LYS A 3 0.25 -11.86 -17.32
C LYS A 3 1.74 -12.13 -16.98
N ILE A 4 2.24 -11.56 -15.89
CA ILE A 4 3.62 -11.76 -15.40
C ILE A 4 3.83 -13.19 -14.89
N ALA A 5 2.93 -13.74 -14.09
CA ALA A 5 3.04 -15.13 -13.61
C ALA A 5 3.03 -16.15 -14.75
N GLY A 6 2.24 -15.90 -15.80
CA GLY A 6 2.24 -16.71 -17.01
C GLY A 6 3.56 -16.63 -17.76
N PHE A 7 4.14 -15.43 -17.88
CA PHE A 7 5.43 -15.22 -18.51
C PHE A 7 6.59 -15.84 -17.72
N GLU A 8 6.71 -15.50 -16.44
CA GLU A 8 7.84 -15.85 -15.59
C GLU A 8 7.90 -17.33 -15.27
N SER A 9 6.74 -17.95 -15.03
CA SER A 9 6.69 -19.29 -14.47
C SER A 9 5.72 -20.24 -15.17
N GLY A 10 4.94 -19.76 -16.14
CA GLY A 10 3.84 -20.54 -16.71
C GLY A 10 2.81 -20.94 -15.65
N PHE A 11 2.63 -20.11 -14.61
CA PHE A 11 1.84 -20.43 -13.42
C PHE A 11 2.31 -21.67 -12.64
N ASN A 12 3.59 -22.02 -12.74
CA ASN A 12 4.19 -23.04 -11.89
C ASN A 12 4.79 -22.38 -10.61
N PRO A 13 4.28 -22.70 -9.41
CA PRO A 13 4.82 -22.16 -8.15
C PRO A 13 6.17 -22.77 -7.74
N GLN A 14 6.61 -23.81 -8.45
CA GLN A 14 7.89 -24.51 -8.25
C GLN A 14 8.92 -24.17 -9.34
N ALA A 15 8.57 -23.27 -10.25
CA ALA A 15 9.43 -22.87 -11.36
C ALA A 15 10.75 -22.33 -10.84
N ARG A 16 11.83 -22.72 -11.52
CA ARG A 16 13.20 -22.35 -11.22
C ARG A 16 14.04 -22.48 -12.51
N PRO A 17 15.04 -21.63 -12.73
CA PRO A 17 15.84 -21.68 -13.94
C PRO A 17 16.90 -22.78 -13.81
N ILE A 18 16.65 -23.95 -14.40
CA ILE A 18 17.61 -25.05 -14.45
C ILE A 18 18.12 -25.20 -15.88
N ALA A 19 19.44 -25.16 -16.04
CA ALA A 19 20.08 -25.49 -17.31
C ALA A 19 20.05 -27.02 -17.50
N ILE A 20 19.21 -27.48 -18.44
CA ILE A 20 19.10 -28.90 -18.80
C ILE A 20 20.22 -29.30 -19.76
N SER A 21 20.50 -28.48 -20.77
CA SER A 21 21.50 -28.77 -21.82
C SER A 21 22.94 -28.60 -21.36
N ASN A 22 23.18 -27.79 -20.33
CA ASN A 22 24.50 -27.61 -19.74
C ASN A 22 24.39 -27.51 -18.20
N PRO A 23 24.34 -28.66 -17.50
CA PRO A 23 24.15 -28.70 -16.05
C PRO A 23 25.24 -27.96 -15.25
N ASN A 24 26.44 -27.77 -15.81
CA ASN A 24 27.52 -27.01 -15.17
C ASN A 24 27.16 -25.53 -14.95
N ASN A 25 26.17 -25.01 -15.66
CA ASN A 25 25.67 -23.65 -15.45
C ASN A 25 24.82 -23.53 -14.17
N ASN A 26 24.40 -24.64 -13.56
CA ASN A 26 23.62 -24.64 -12.32
C ASN A 26 24.55 -24.46 -11.12
N THR A 27 24.96 -23.22 -10.88
CA THR A 27 25.99 -22.86 -9.88
C THR A 27 25.40 -22.34 -8.56
N VAL A 28 24.11 -22.03 -8.52
CA VAL A 28 23.44 -21.48 -7.33
C VAL A 28 22.65 -22.57 -6.61
N ARG A 29 22.93 -22.76 -5.32
CA ARG A 29 22.15 -23.65 -4.45
C ARG A 29 20.93 -22.90 -3.90
N GLN A 30 19.74 -23.42 -4.18
CA GLN A 30 18.48 -22.87 -3.69
C GLN A 30 18.19 -23.28 -2.23
N PHE A 31 17.18 -22.66 -1.63
CA PHE A 31 16.78 -22.88 -0.23
C PHE A 31 16.40 -24.33 0.10
N ASP A 32 16.00 -25.13 -0.90
CA ASP A 32 15.70 -26.56 -0.76
C ASP A 32 16.87 -27.48 -1.14
N GLY A 33 18.05 -26.89 -1.38
CA GLY A 33 19.27 -27.61 -1.74
C GLY A 33 19.46 -27.88 -3.23
N THR A 34 18.46 -27.61 -4.07
CA THR A 34 18.52 -27.82 -5.53
C THR A 34 19.51 -26.86 -6.19
N MET A 35 20.28 -27.33 -7.17
CA MET A 35 21.18 -26.49 -7.97
C MET A 35 20.43 -25.89 -9.17
N ALA A 36 20.58 -24.59 -9.38
CA ALA A 36 19.95 -23.82 -10.45
C ALA A 36 20.90 -22.75 -11.00
N ILE A 37 20.52 -22.13 -12.11
CA ILE A 37 21.28 -21.02 -12.73
C ILE A 37 21.28 -19.79 -11.82
N SER A 38 20.18 -19.55 -11.09
CA SER A 38 20.03 -18.45 -10.15
C SER A 38 19.11 -18.81 -8.98
N SER A 39 18.93 -17.88 -8.03
CA SER A 39 17.98 -18.03 -6.94
C SER A 39 16.53 -17.69 -7.31
N ALA A 40 16.25 -17.41 -8.59
CA ALA A 40 14.89 -17.17 -9.07
C ALA A 40 13.99 -18.38 -8.77
N TYR A 41 12.83 -18.11 -8.18
CA TYR A 41 11.89 -19.15 -7.79
C TYR A 41 10.43 -18.66 -7.73
N GLY A 42 9.51 -19.56 -8.08
CA GLY A 42 8.07 -19.39 -7.91
C GLY A 42 7.39 -18.53 -8.96
N TYR A 43 6.14 -18.12 -8.71
CA TYR A 43 5.30 -17.41 -9.70
C TYR A 43 5.95 -16.16 -10.31
N GLY A 44 6.67 -15.39 -9.50
CA GLY A 44 7.31 -14.16 -9.95
C GLY A 44 8.81 -14.27 -10.23
N GLN A 45 9.36 -15.49 -10.21
CA GLN A 45 10.80 -15.74 -10.37
C GLN A 45 11.70 -14.82 -9.52
N PHE A 46 11.26 -14.41 -8.33
CA PHE A 46 12.04 -13.50 -7.49
C PHE A 46 13.39 -14.10 -7.10
N LEU A 47 14.46 -13.32 -7.25
CA LEU A 47 15.75 -13.61 -6.63
C LEU A 47 15.65 -13.47 -5.11
N ASP A 48 16.53 -14.15 -4.36
CA ASP A 48 16.50 -14.13 -2.88
C ASP A 48 16.47 -12.72 -2.29
N GLY A 49 17.25 -11.79 -2.87
CA GLY A 49 17.35 -10.43 -2.38
C GLY A 49 16.08 -9.64 -2.62
N THR A 50 15.51 -9.75 -3.84
CA THR A 50 14.22 -9.12 -4.18
C THR A 50 13.09 -9.73 -3.35
N TRP A 51 13.09 -11.04 -3.15
CA TRP A 51 12.11 -11.71 -2.30
C TRP A 51 12.19 -11.24 -0.86
N GLN A 52 13.40 -11.17 -0.29
CA GLN A 52 13.60 -10.63 1.06
C GLN A 52 13.06 -9.21 1.13
N GLN A 53 13.39 -8.34 0.19
CA GLN A 53 12.87 -6.98 0.17
C GLN A 53 11.33 -6.97 0.16
N MET A 54 10.70 -7.78 -0.70
CA MET A 54 9.24 -7.86 -0.78
C MET A 54 8.62 -8.36 0.54
N ILE A 55 9.17 -9.41 1.13
CA ILE A 55 8.73 -9.90 2.44
C ILE A 55 8.92 -8.84 3.52
N ASN A 56 10.08 -8.20 3.60
CA ASN A 56 10.34 -7.20 4.63
C ASN A 56 9.44 -5.98 4.49
N THR A 57 9.00 -5.66 3.26
CA THR A 57 8.15 -4.48 3.05
C THR A 57 6.65 -4.77 3.09
N TYR A 58 6.22 -6.00 2.82
CA TYR A 58 4.79 -6.33 2.71
C TYR A 58 4.35 -7.55 3.52
N GLY A 59 5.27 -8.35 4.04
CA GLY A 59 4.98 -9.64 4.68
C GLY A 59 4.00 -9.53 5.83
N GLU A 60 4.08 -8.48 6.66
CA GLU A 60 3.16 -8.27 7.80
C GLU A 60 1.70 -8.14 7.35
N LYS A 61 1.45 -7.48 6.20
CA LYS A 61 0.11 -7.38 5.59
C LYS A 61 -0.50 -8.75 5.29
N TYR A 62 0.35 -9.76 5.09
CA TYR A 62 -0.04 -11.12 4.73
C TYR A 62 0.23 -12.14 5.85
N GLY A 63 0.41 -11.67 7.08
CA GLY A 63 0.55 -12.52 8.27
C GLY A 63 1.95 -13.08 8.50
N VAL A 64 2.98 -12.51 7.89
CA VAL A 64 4.37 -12.81 8.25
C VAL A 64 4.76 -11.91 9.41
N GLU A 65 4.86 -12.48 10.61
CA GLU A 65 5.23 -11.73 11.81
C GLU A 65 6.65 -11.18 11.72
N ASN A 66 6.85 -9.94 12.19
CA ASN A 66 8.15 -9.26 12.24
C ASN A 66 8.87 -9.24 10.88
N ALA A 67 8.10 -9.17 9.78
CA ALA A 67 8.64 -9.35 8.43
C ALA A 67 9.76 -8.34 8.14
N VAL A 68 9.61 -7.10 8.61
CA VAL A 68 10.55 -5.99 8.39
C VAL A 68 11.98 -6.32 8.83
N ASN A 69 12.15 -7.17 9.83
CA ASN A 69 13.43 -7.52 10.43
C ASN A 69 13.97 -8.89 9.99
N LEU A 70 13.30 -9.57 9.05
CA LEU A 70 13.78 -10.88 8.60
C LEU A 70 15.10 -10.74 7.83
N THR A 71 16.06 -11.57 8.24
CA THR A 71 17.32 -11.75 7.51
C THR A 71 17.05 -12.43 6.16
N ARG A 72 18.03 -12.36 5.25
CA ARG A 72 17.92 -13.01 3.94
C ARG A 72 17.64 -14.51 4.05
N ALA A 73 18.29 -15.19 5.01
CA ALA A 73 18.07 -16.62 5.23
C ALA A 73 16.66 -16.90 5.75
N GLN A 74 16.16 -16.10 6.70
CA GLN A 74 14.80 -16.27 7.24
C GLN A 74 13.72 -15.97 6.19
N ALA A 75 13.85 -14.88 5.43
CA ALA A 75 12.89 -14.53 4.39
C ALA A 75 12.84 -15.58 3.27
N ASN A 76 13.96 -16.26 2.99
CA ASN A 76 14.07 -17.32 2.00
C ASN A 76 13.94 -18.73 2.61
N SER A 77 13.35 -18.87 3.80
CA SER A 77 13.07 -20.19 4.36
C SER A 77 12.08 -20.97 3.48
N PRO A 78 12.10 -22.31 3.49
CA PRO A 78 11.15 -23.12 2.73
C PRO A 78 9.69 -22.73 3.00
N GLU A 79 9.34 -22.41 4.25
CA GLU A 79 7.98 -22.07 4.67
C GLU A 79 7.46 -20.82 3.96
N LEU A 80 8.28 -19.77 3.86
CA LEU A 80 7.88 -18.53 3.19
C LEU A 80 8.00 -18.66 1.68
N ARG A 81 9.09 -19.27 1.18
CA ARG A 81 9.37 -19.32 -0.25
C ARG A 81 8.43 -20.24 -1.01
N GLN A 82 7.99 -21.36 -0.42
CA GLN A 82 7.05 -22.29 -1.03
C GLN A 82 5.58 -21.92 -0.81
N ASN A 83 5.27 -20.94 0.05
CA ASN A 83 3.90 -20.50 0.29
C ASN A 83 3.33 -19.82 -0.96
N THR A 84 2.46 -20.53 -1.68
CA THR A 84 1.90 -20.08 -2.97
C THR A 84 1.03 -18.83 -2.84
N ARG A 85 0.33 -18.66 -1.71
CA ARG A 85 -0.45 -17.43 -1.44
C ARG A 85 0.48 -16.24 -1.25
N LEU A 86 1.57 -16.42 -0.51
CA LEU A 86 2.56 -15.38 -0.29
C LEU A 86 3.32 -15.04 -1.57
N GLN A 87 3.67 -16.04 -2.39
CA GLN A 87 4.26 -15.81 -3.72
C GLN A 87 3.34 -14.95 -4.60
N ALA A 88 2.06 -15.29 -4.67
CA ALA A 88 1.09 -14.54 -5.46
C ALA A 88 0.88 -13.12 -4.91
N ALA A 89 0.83 -12.97 -3.58
CA ALA A 89 0.72 -11.68 -2.91
C ALA A 89 1.92 -10.78 -3.22
N MET A 90 3.15 -11.28 -3.05
CA MET A 90 4.36 -10.51 -3.35
C MET A 90 4.45 -10.18 -4.83
N LEU A 91 4.06 -11.09 -5.73
CA LEU A 91 3.99 -10.77 -7.15
C LEU A 91 2.97 -9.67 -7.46
N ALA A 92 1.82 -9.67 -6.77
CA ALA A 92 0.82 -8.61 -6.91
C ALA A 92 1.39 -7.26 -6.46
N GLU A 93 2.01 -7.22 -5.28
CA GLU A 93 2.60 -5.99 -4.73
C GLU A 93 3.77 -5.49 -5.58
N PHE A 94 4.63 -6.39 -6.07
CA PHE A 94 5.72 -6.01 -6.97
C PHE A 94 5.20 -5.48 -8.30
N THR A 95 4.15 -6.09 -8.85
CA THR A 95 3.47 -5.57 -10.05
C THR A 95 2.94 -4.17 -9.76
N ARG A 96 2.28 -3.96 -8.61
CA ARG A 96 1.71 -2.67 -8.23
C ARG A 96 2.79 -1.60 -8.09
N ASP A 97 3.87 -1.91 -7.37
CA ASP A 97 5.02 -1.01 -7.27
C ASP A 97 5.61 -0.65 -8.64
N ASN A 98 5.61 -1.58 -9.60
CA ASN A 98 6.11 -1.32 -10.94
C ASN A 98 5.15 -0.49 -11.79
N ILE A 99 3.83 -0.68 -11.64
CA ILE A 99 2.81 0.21 -12.24
C ILE A 99 3.08 1.64 -11.76
N ASP A 100 3.21 1.82 -10.44
CA ASP A 100 3.41 3.13 -9.85
C ASP A 100 4.73 3.75 -10.31
N ARG A 101 5.82 2.98 -10.37
CA ARG A 101 7.11 3.48 -10.88
C ARG A 101 7.04 3.89 -12.34
N ALA A 102 6.30 3.15 -13.17
CA ALA A 102 6.22 3.41 -14.60
C ALA A 102 5.26 4.55 -14.96
N ALA A 103 4.26 4.83 -14.12
CA ALA A 103 3.32 5.93 -14.32
C ALA A 103 3.99 7.31 -14.51
N ARG A 104 5.25 7.47 -14.09
CA ARG A 104 6.06 8.68 -14.25
C ARG A 104 6.44 9.00 -15.69
N TYR A 105 6.39 8.03 -16.59
CA TYR A 105 6.93 8.14 -17.96
C TYR A 105 5.84 8.32 -19.02
N ASP A 106 4.58 8.47 -18.60
CA ASP A 106 3.41 8.68 -19.47
C ASP A 106 3.34 7.68 -20.65
N GLY A 107 3.63 6.41 -20.36
CA GLY A 107 3.60 5.34 -21.35
C GLY A 107 2.17 5.05 -21.84
N GLU A 108 2.03 4.80 -23.15
CA GLU A 108 0.73 4.49 -23.76
C GLU A 108 0.22 3.08 -23.43
N ASP A 109 1.11 2.16 -23.03
CA ASP A 109 0.79 0.76 -22.71
C ASP A 109 1.29 0.38 -21.31
N VAL A 110 0.38 0.45 -20.35
CA VAL A 110 0.61 0.07 -18.95
C VAL A 110 1.15 -1.36 -18.80
N VAL A 111 0.83 -2.28 -19.73
CA VAL A 111 1.34 -3.66 -19.66
C VAL A 111 2.82 -3.70 -20.08
N ALA A 112 3.18 -2.98 -21.13
CA ALA A 112 4.57 -2.84 -21.58
C ALA A 112 5.42 -2.11 -20.53
N ASP A 113 4.89 -1.06 -19.91
CA ASP A 113 5.50 -0.30 -18.82
C ASP A 113 5.89 -1.18 -17.63
N VAL A 114 4.92 -1.96 -17.14
CA VAL A 114 5.12 -2.87 -16.02
C VAL A 114 6.10 -3.97 -16.36
N TYR A 115 6.05 -4.47 -17.60
CA TYR A 115 6.97 -5.49 -18.06
C TYR A 115 8.40 -4.96 -18.22
N ALA A 116 8.57 -3.72 -18.71
CA ALA A 116 9.88 -3.06 -18.76
C ALA A 116 10.48 -2.95 -17.35
N MET A 117 9.70 -2.46 -16.37
CA MET A 117 10.14 -2.35 -14.98
C MET A 117 10.42 -3.71 -14.32
N HIS A 118 9.66 -4.75 -14.69
CA HIS A 118 9.85 -6.11 -14.18
C HIS A 118 11.11 -6.77 -14.75
N ASN A 119 11.25 -6.77 -16.08
CA ASN A 119 12.30 -7.49 -16.79
C ASN A 119 13.66 -6.79 -16.72
N LEU A 120 13.67 -5.46 -16.81
CA LEU A 120 14.91 -4.66 -16.78
C LEU A 120 15.27 -4.18 -15.36
N GLY A 121 14.32 -4.30 -14.43
CA GLY A 121 14.45 -3.70 -13.11
C GLY A 121 14.32 -2.17 -13.14
N VAL A 122 14.36 -1.55 -11.96
CA VAL A 122 14.10 -0.12 -11.81
C VAL A 122 15.12 0.75 -12.55
N GLY A 123 16.40 0.36 -12.60
CA GLY A 123 17.45 1.16 -13.24
C GLY A 123 17.30 1.22 -14.76
N ASP A 124 17.48 0.08 -15.43
CA ASP A 124 17.43 0.01 -16.89
C ASP A 124 15.99 0.21 -17.41
N GLY A 125 14.97 -0.24 -16.67
CA GLY A 125 13.56 -0.02 -17.01
C GLY A 125 13.20 1.46 -17.01
N SER A 126 13.63 2.22 -15.99
CA SER A 126 13.41 3.68 -15.96
C SER A 126 14.08 4.40 -17.12
N ARG A 127 15.36 4.09 -17.39
CA ARG A 127 16.09 4.71 -18.50
C ARG A 127 15.46 4.38 -19.84
N PHE A 128 15.01 3.14 -20.01
CA PHE A 128 14.33 2.70 -21.22
C PHE A 128 12.99 3.40 -21.42
N LEU A 129 12.13 3.45 -20.40
CA LEU A 129 10.82 4.12 -20.50
C LEU A 129 10.96 5.63 -20.75
N GLN A 130 11.92 6.28 -20.08
CA GLN A 130 12.24 7.68 -20.38
C GLN A 130 12.66 7.86 -21.84
N ALA A 131 13.50 6.97 -22.37
CA ALA A 131 13.94 7.06 -23.76
C ALA A 131 12.83 6.70 -24.78
N VAL A 132 11.86 5.87 -24.41
CA VAL A 132 10.64 5.65 -25.21
C VAL A 132 9.84 6.94 -25.32
N HIS A 133 9.72 7.68 -24.21
CA HIS A 133 9.01 8.96 -24.18
C HIS A 133 9.77 10.06 -24.96
N ASP A 134 11.05 10.29 -24.62
CA ASP A 134 11.82 11.40 -25.17
C ASP A 134 12.30 11.17 -26.61
N HIS A 135 12.67 9.92 -26.92
CA HIS A 135 13.40 9.54 -28.12
C HIS A 135 12.89 8.21 -28.72
N PRO A 136 11.61 8.11 -29.11
CA PRO A 136 10.99 6.85 -29.55
C PRO A 136 11.67 6.23 -30.77
N ASP A 137 12.24 7.05 -31.66
CA ASP A 137 12.90 6.62 -32.90
C ASP A 137 14.40 6.31 -32.72
N ALA A 138 14.98 6.63 -31.56
CA ALA A 138 16.37 6.26 -31.28
C ALA A 138 16.50 4.75 -31.10
N LYS A 139 17.68 4.21 -31.44
CA LYS A 139 17.96 2.78 -31.32
C LYS A 139 17.96 2.35 -29.85
N VAL A 140 17.42 1.18 -29.54
CA VAL A 140 17.42 0.62 -28.17
C VAL A 140 18.83 0.41 -27.61
N SER A 141 19.82 0.16 -28.48
CA SER A 141 21.24 0.10 -28.13
C SER A 141 21.85 1.42 -27.62
N SER A 142 21.16 2.55 -27.82
CA SER A 142 21.58 3.83 -27.22
C SER A 142 21.28 3.90 -25.72
N VAL A 143 20.41 3.03 -25.20
CA VAL A 143 19.92 3.05 -23.82
C VAL A 143 20.28 1.77 -23.06
N LEU A 144 20.09 0.61 -23.70
CA LEU A 144 20.34 -0.69 -23.10
C LEU A 144 21.70 -1.24 -23.49
N SER A 145 22.36 -1.92 -22.53
CA SER A 145 23.68 -2.52 -22.77
C SER A 145 23.59 -3.72 -23.72
N ALA A 146 24.69 -4.02 -24.42
CA ALA A 146 24.76 -5.18 -25.29
C ALA A 146 24.52 -6.52 -24.56
N GLN A 147 24.80 -6.59 -23.26
CA GLN A 147 24.50 -7.77 -22.45
C GLN A 147 23.00 -7.95 -22.24
N VAL A 148 22.30 -6.87 -21.87
CA VAL A 148 20.83 -6.89 -21.70
C VAL A 148 20.16 -7.25 -23.02
N ILE A 149 20.63 -6.66 -24.13
CA ILE A 149 20.12 -6.93 -25.48
C ILE A 149 20.29 -8.41 -25.84
N ARG A 150 21.50 -8.97 -25.70
CA ARG A 150 21.75 -10.38 -26.00
C ARG A 150 20.93 -11.33 -25.13
N GLY A 151 20.75 -11.00 -23.84
CA GLY A 151 19.93 -11.79 -22.93
C GLY A 151 18.44 -11.79 -23.27
N ASN A 152 17.99 -10.84 -24.09
CA ASN A 152 16.60 -10.60 -24.42
C ASN A 152 16.40 -10.36 -25.93
N ALA A 153 17.13 -11.09 -26.77
CA ALA A 153 17.16 -10.86 -28.22
C ALA A 153 15.76 -10.97 -28.87
N SER A 154 14.81 -11.69 -28.25
CA SER A 154 13.42 -11.74 -28.70
C SER A 154 12.67 -10.40 -28.58
N LEU A 155 13.10 -9.53 -27.65
CA LEU A 155 12.54 -8.19 -27.45
C LEU A 155 13.30 -7.13 -28.25
N TYR A 156 14.63 -7.27 -28.33
CA TYR A 156 15.52 -6.19 -28.80
C TYR A 156 16.22 -6.47 -30.13
N GLY A 157 16.11 -7.69 -30.67
CA GLY A 157 16.87 -8.12 -31.83
C GLY A 157 18.38 -8.02 -31.57
N ASP A 158 19.09 -7.39 -32.49
CA ASP A 158 20.51 -7.05 -32.37
C ASP A 158 20.76 -5.68 -31.70
N GLY A 159 19.70 -5.00 -31.25
CA GLY A 159 19.75 -3.66 -30.66
C GLY A 159 19.60 -2.50 -31.64
N ASN A 160 19.42 -2.76 -32.95
CA ASN A 160 19.24 -1.71 -33.96
C ASN A 160 17.79 -1.25 -34.14
N ILE A 161 16.81 -1.93 -33.53
CA ILE A 161 15.42 -1.49 -33.52
C ILE A 161 15.24 -0.23 -32.67
N THR A 162 14.17 0.52 -32.92
CA THR A 162 13.88 1.74 -32.15
C THR A 162 13.37 1.43 -30.74
N ASN A 163 13.44 2.41 -29.83
CA ASN A 163 12.86 2.32 -28.50
C ASN A 163 11.36 1.98 -28.57
N ALA A 164 10.61 2.64 -29.46
CA ALA A 164 9.19 2.37 -29.68
C ALA A 164 8.92 0.93 -30.19
N GLN A 165 9.76 0.41 -31.08
CA GLN A 165 9.64 -0.97 -31.57
C GLN A 165 9.91 -2.00 -30.47
N ALA A 166 10.93 -1.76 -29.64
CA ALA A 166 11.23 -2.59 -28.47
C ALA A 166 10.07 -2.55 -27.45
N TYR A 167 9.51 -1.37 -27.20
CA TYR A 167 8.38 -1.18 -26.30
C TYR A 167 7.11 -1.88 -26.81
N ALA A 168 6.81 -1.78 -28.09
CA ALA A 168 5.70 -2.53 -28.69
C ALA A 168 5.92 -4.05 -28.64
N ALA A 169 7.17 -4.52 -28.74
CA ALA A 169 7.49 -5.95 -28.58
C ALA A 169 7.21 -6.45 -27.16
N MET A 170 7.47 -5.61 -26.16
CA MET A 170 7.12 -5.88 -24.76
C MET A 170 5.60 -6.05 -24.56
N GLY A 171 4.78 -5.14 -25.09
CA GLY A 171 3.32 -5.27 -25.02
C GLY A 171 2.82 -6.58 -25.65
N ARG A 172 3.25 -6.87 -26.88
CA ARG A 172 2.90 -8.12 -27.60
C ARG A 172 3.31 -9.38 -26.86
N GLN A 173 4.49 -9.36 -26.22
CA GLN A 173 4.99 -10.48 -25.43
C GLN A 173 4.01 -10.82 -24.29
N MET A 174 3.48 -9.80 -23.63
CA MET A 174 2.56 -9.94 -22.50
C MET A 174 1.12 -10.25 -22.93
N ASP A 175 0.71 -9.82 -24.12
CA ASP A 175 -0.63 -10.10 -24.65
C ASP A 175 -0.92 -11.56 -24.91
N ARG A 176 0.12 -12.39 -25.09
CA ARG A 176 -0.02 -13.85 -25.15
C ARG A 176 -0.63 -14.45 -23.88
N TYR A 177 -0.64 -13.69 -22.78
CA TYR A 177 -1.21 -14.10 -21.50
C TYR A 177 -2.55 -13.39 -21.18
N SER A 178 -3.12 -12.61 -22.10
CA SER A 178 -4.39 -11.90 -21.92
C SER A 178 -5.57 -12.83 -21.63
N GLY A 179 -5.68 -13.96 -22.34
CA GLY A 179 -6.78 -14.91 -22.14
C GLY A 179 -6.84 -15.54 -20.74
N TYR A 180 -5.69 -15.65 -20.06
CA TYR A 180 -5.64 -16.08 -18.65
C TYR A 180 -6.13 -14.98 -17.70
N ALA A 181 -5.80 -13.72 -17.98
CA ALA A 181 -6.26 -12.58 -17.19
C ALA A 181 -7.79 -12.40 -17.29
N GLU A 182 -8.36 -12.61 -18.48
CA GLU A 182 -9.80 -12.59 -18.70
C GLU A 182 -10.50 -13.74 -17.95
N THR A 183 -9.97 -14.97 -18.05
CA THR A 183 -10.52 -16.13 -17.31
C THR A 183 -10.60 -15.87 -15.81
N VAL A 184 -9.54 -15.34 -15.19
CA VAL A 184 -9.55 -15.05 -13.74
C VAL A 184 -10.49 -13.90 -13.40
N THR A 185 -10.63 -12.90 -14.26
CA THR A 185 -11.58 -11.79 -14.06
C THR A 185 -13.01 -12.31 -14.05
N ASN A 186 -13.34 -13.21 -14.99
CA ASN A 186 -14.65 -13.84 -15.08
C ASN A 186 -14.91 -14.79 -13.90
N LEU A 187 -13.90 -15.56 -13.46
CA LEU A 187 -14.00 -16.40 -12.26
C LEU A 187 -14.20 -15.58 -10.99
N LYS A 188 -13.54 -14.41 -10.88
CA LYS A 188 -13.75 -13.48 -9.76
C LYS A 188 -15.19 -12.97 -9.74
N GLN A 189 -15.72 -12.54 -10.89
CA GLN A 189 -17.11 -12.10 -11.02
C GLN A 189 -18.10 -13.21 -10.71
N ALA A 190 -17.85 -14.44 -11.18
CA ALA A 190 -18.69 -15.60 -10.91
C ALA A 190 -18.68 -15.99 -9.43
N TYR A 191 -17.51 -15.98 -8.78
CA TYR A 191 -17.37 -16.25 -7.35
C TYR A 191 -18.06 -15.20 -6.47
N GLN A 192 -17.96 -13.92 -6.85
CA GLN A 192 -18.68 -12.82 -6.17
C GLN A 192 -20.20 -12.96 -6.31
N SER A 193 -20.68 -13.55 -7.40
CA SER A 193 -22.11 -13.74 -7.69
C SER A 193 -22.71 -14.99 -7.02
N SER A 194 -21.89 -15.92 -6.50
CA SER A 194 -22.34 -17.23 -5.99
C SER A 194 -22.35 -17.38 -4.47
N GLN A 195 -22.08 -16.32 -3.69
CA GLN A 195 -22.01 -16.37 -2.21
C GLN A 195 -23.33 -15.93 -1.55
N PRO A 196 -23.96 -16.75 -0.69
CA PRO A 196 -24.99 -16.29 0.25
C PRO A 196 -24.33 -15.43 1.35
N VAL A 197 -24.94 -14.28 1.67
CA VAL A 197 -24.41 -13.31 2.66
C VAL A 197 -24.29 -13.98 4.05
N GLN A 198 -23.07 -14.32 4.46
CA GLN A 198 -22.72 -14.60 5.86
C GLN A 198 -21.31 -14.03 6.19
N GLY A 199 -21.29 -13.01 7.05
CA GLY A 199 -20.12 -12.56 7.82
C GLY A 199 -19.06 -11.74 7.05
N PRO A 200 -18.45 -10.71 7.66
CA PRO A 200 -17.60 -9.80 6.93
C PRO A 200 -16.27 -10.49 6.60
N LEU A 201 -16.14 -10.91 5.34
CA LEU A 201 -14.86 -10.74 4.67
C LEU A 201 -14.53 -9.25 4.80
N VAL A 202 -13.40 -8.91 5.41
CA VAL A 202 -12.92 -7.54 5.49
C VAL A 202 -12.67 -7.08 4.06
N GLU A 203 -13.71 -6.53 3.45
CA GLU A 203 -13.70 -5.83 2.19
C GLU A 203 -12.93 -4.55 2.40
N THR A 204 -11.63 -4.56 2.14
CA THR A 204 -11.00 -3.33 1.65
C THR A 204 -11.40 -3.21 0.18
N THR A 205 -12.56 -2.62 -0.05
CA THR A 205 -13.03 -2.20 -1.37
C THR A 205 -12.08 -1.15 -1.92
N TYR A 206 -11.04 -1.58 -2.64
CA TYR A 206 -10.32 -0.73 -3.58
C TYR A 206 -11.24 -0.47 -4.77
N GLN A 207 -12.07 0.56 -4.62
CA GLN A 207 -12.71 1.24 -5.74
C GLN A 207 -11.61 1.69 -6.69
N ILE A 208 -11.69 1.25 -7.94
CA ILE A 208 -10.76 1.63 -9.00
C ILE A 208 -11.06 3.08 -9.37
N HIS A 209 -10.47 4.02 -8.63
CA HIS A 209 -10.24 5.37 -9.11
C HIS A 209 -8.84 5.41 -9.71
N ARG A 210 -8.80 5.57 -11.03
CA ARG A 210 -7.60 5.93 -11.79
C ARG A 210 -7.10 7.30 -11.33
N SER A 211 -6.05 7.33 -10.49
CA SER A 211 -4.96 8.34 -10.50
C SER A 211 -4.04 8.18 -9.27
N ASN A 212 -2.75 7.94 -9.55
CA ASN A 212 -1.55 8.37 -8.80
C ASN A 212 -1.01 7.54 -7.60
N ASP A 213 -0.02 6.70 -7.91
CA ASP A 213 1.35 6.66 -7.34
C ASP A 213 1.65 6.20 -5.88
N ILE A 214 2.39 5.08 -5.74
CA ILE A 214 3.55 4.99 -4.83
C ILE A 214 4.85 5.25 -5.62
N VAL A 215 4.97 6.49 -6.07
CA VAL A 215 6.20 7.08 -6.57
C VAL A 215 6.91 7.76 -5.41
N LYS A 216 8.14 7.32 -5.06
CA LYS A 216 9.04 8.11 -4.20
C LYS A 216 9.18 9.52 -4.79
N LEU A 217 8.77 10.56 -4.05
CA LEU A 217 8.93 11.96 -4.43
C LEU A 217 10.06 12.62 -3.63
N GLU A 218 10.94 13.35 -4.31
CA GLU A 218 12.04 14.08 -3.69
C GLU A 218 12.40 15.34 -4.50
N GLN A 219 13.30 16.15 -3.96
CA GLN A 219 13.67 17.43 -4.54
C GLN A 219 14.13 17.29 -6.00
N GLY A 220 13.58 18.12 -6.89
CA GLY A 220 13.82 18.09 -8.33
C GLY A 220 12.75 17.33 -9.13
N HIS A 221 11.88 16.56 -8.49
CA HIS A 221 10.70 16.00 -9.16
C HIS A 221 9.68 17.11 -9.46
N HIS A 222 8.90 16.93 -10.52
CA HIS A 222 7.85 17.87 -10.93
C HIS A 222 6.65 17.12 -11.54
N GLY A 223 5.53 17.82 -11.72
CA GLY A 223 4.31 17.30 -12.34
C GLY A 223 3.18 16.98 -11.36
N LYS A 224 2.17 16.25 -11.86
CA LYS A 224 0.87 16.09 -11.17
C LYS A 224 0.98 15.45 -9.78
N SER A 225 1.84 14.46 -9.60
CA SER A 225 2.04 13.78 -8.31
C SER A 225 2.69 14.68 -7.26
N VAL A 226 3.53 15.62 -7.67
CA VAL A 226 4.09 16.66 -6.80
C VAL A 226 3.03 17.69 -6.46
N HIS A 227 2.21 18.12 -7.42
CA HIS A 227 1.09 19.02 -7.17
C HIS A 227 0.10 18.41 -6.15
N GLU A 228 -0.22 17.13 -6.28
CA GLU A 228 -1.08 16.42 -5.32
C GLU A 228 -0.44 16.30 -3.94
N LEU A 229 0.86 15.97 -3.87
CA LEU A 229 1.60 15.99 -2.61
C LEU A 229 1.52 17.38 -1.95
N GLN A 230 1.79 18.44 -2.69
CA GLN A 230 1.74 19.81 -2.18
C GLN A 230 0.32 20.18 -1.72
N SER A 231 -0.71 19.72 -2.44
CA SER A 231 -2.11 19.92 -2.06
C SER A 231 -2.44 19.22 -0.75
N GLN A 232 -2.01 17.97 -0.57
CA GLN A 232 -2.19 17.21 0.67
C GLN A 232 -1.44 17.86 1.84
N LEU A 233 -0.18 18.25 1.64
CA LEU A 233 0.61 18.95 2.67
C LEU A 233 -0.02 20.28 3.05
N ALA A 234 -0.52 21.06 2.08
CA ALA A 234 -1.23 22.31 2.34
C ALA A 234 -2.54 22.08 3.09
N GLN A 235 -3.30 21.03 2.74
CA GLN A 235 -4.52 20.62 3.46
C GLN A 235 -4.21 20.26 4.92
N LEU A 236 -3.05 19.66 5.18
CA LEU A 236 -2.57 19.31 6.52
C LEU A 236 -1.88 20.48 7.24
N GLY A 237 -1.96 21.70 6.69
CA GLY A 237 -1.43 22.91 7.32
C GLY A 237 0.10 23.05 7.28
N GLN A 238 0.79 22.23 6.48
CA GLN A 238 2.25 22.30 6.35
C GLN A 238 2.63 23.53 5.52
N THR A 239 3.76 24.15 5.86
CA THR A 239 4.18 25.45 5.31
C THR A 239 5.52 25.38 4.59
N GLY A 240 5.78 26.34 3.71
CA GLY A 240 7.13 26.57 3.19
C GLY A 240 8.08 27.15 4.25
N ARG A 241 9.36 27.28 3.90
CA ARG A 241 10.43 27.71 4.84
C ARG A 241 10.18 29.06 5.52
N ALA A 242 9.45 29.96 4.86
CA ALA A 242 9.11 31.28 5.39
C ALA A 242 7.83 31.29 6.25
N GLY A 243 7.25 30.12 6.57
CA GLY A 243 5.94 30.01 7.21
C GLY A 243 4.77 30.36 6.28
N ALA A 244 5.05 30.60 4.99
CA ALA A 244 4.02 30.84 3.99
C ALA A 244 3.29 29.52 3.64
N PRO A 245 1.98 29.56 3.32
CA PRO A 245 1.26 28.41 2.80
C PRO A 245 1.97 27.81 1.58
N LEU A 246 1.94 26.49 1.46
CA LEU A 246 2.39 25.82 0.24
C LEU A 246 1.46 26.19 -0.92
N HIS A 247 2.06 26.61 -2.03
CA HIS A 247 1.37 26.73 -3.31
C HIS A 247 1.64 25.44 -4.11
N PRO A 248 0.61 24.67 -4.48
CA PRO A 248 0.76 23.51 -5.36
C PRO A 248 1.09 23.97 -6.78
N ASP A 249 2.37 24.18 -7.07
CA ASP A 249 2.90 24.54 -8.39
C ASP A 249 3.33 23.33 -9.21
N GLY A 250 3.34 22.15 -8.60
CA GLY A 250 3.81 20.92 -9.23
C GLY A 250 5.33 20.77 -9.20
N ASP A 251 6.09 21.64 -8.53
CA ASP A 251 7.55 21.57 -8.46
C ASP A 251 8.04 21.19 -7.06
N PHE A 252 8.84 20.12 -6.96
CA PHE A 252 9.39 19.68 -5.68
C PHE A 252 10.66 20.49 -5.37
N GLY A 253 10.45 21.75 -5.02
CA GLY A 253 11.49 22.68 -4.61
C GLY A 253 11.81 22.65 -3.12
N PRO A 254 12.68 23.55 -2.64
CA PRO A 254 13.07 23.65 -1.23
C PRO A 254 11.92 23.89 -0.25
N ASN A 255 10.82 24.51 -0.70
CA ASN A 255 9.62 24.73 0.11
C ASN A 255 8.83 23.42 0.30
N THR A 256 8.61 22.66 -0.77
CA THR A 256 7.96 21.33 -0.72
C THR A 256 8.74 20.38 0.17
N ARG A 257 10.08 20.35 0.03
CA ARG A 257 10.94 19.54 0.89
C ARG A 257 10.79 19.90 2.37
N HIS A 258 10.76 21.19 2.69
CA HIS A 258 10.61 21.64 4.08
C HIS A 258 9.28 21.18 4.69
N ALA A 259 8.18 21.30 3.93
CA ALA A 259 6.88 20.84 4.36
C ALA A 259 6.82 19.31 4.57
N VAL A 260 7.51 18.54 3.72
CA VAL A 260 7.67 17.09 3.93
C VAL A 260 8.44 16.80 5.21
N GLU A 261 9.54 17.50 5.47
CA GLU A 261 10.32 17.36 6.70
C GLU A 261 9.52 17.78 7.95
N GLN A 262 8.61 18.76 7.85
CA GLN A 262 7.69 19.12 8.93
C GLN A 262 6.69 17.98 9.19
N PHE A 263 6.00 17.52 8.14
CA PHE A 263 5.05 16.42 8.23
C PHE A 263 5.69 15.16 8.83
N GLN A 264 6.90 14.80 8.37
CA GLN A 264 7.66 13.66 8.87
C GLN A 264 7.96 13.78 10.38
N ARG A 265 8.36 14.97 10.84
CA ARG A 265 8.61 15.23 12.27
C ARG A 265 7.35 15.04 13.10
N GLU A 266 6.22 15.58 12.65
CA GLU A 266 4.94 15.52 13.37
C GLU A 266 4.40 14.10 13.48
N HIS A 267 4.69 13.25 12.49
CA HIS A 267 4.21 11.87 12.41
C HIS A 267 5.25 10.84 12.86
N GLY A 268 6.35 11.27 13.50
CA GLY A 268 7.38 10.38 14.04
C GLY A 268 8.12 9.55 12.98
N LEU A 269 8.19 10.06 11.75
CA LEU A 269 8.88 9.42 10.63
C LEU A 269 10.35 9.85 10.55
N GLN A 270 11.14 9.13 9.75
CA GLN A 270 12.47 9.58 9.38
C GLN A 270 12.38 10.91 8.64
N VAL A 271 13.13 11.91 9.12
CA VAL A 271 13.11 13.29 8.60
C VAL A 271 14.19 13.45 7.54
N ASP A 272 13.91 13.00 6.33
CA ASP A 272 14.83 13.04 5.19
C ASP A 272 14.34 13.93 4.04
N GLY A 273 13.11 14.48 4.14
CA GLY A 273 12.50 15.31 3.11
C GLY A 273 12.08 14.55 1.86
N ILE A 274 11.99 13.22 1.97
CA ILE A 274 11.64 12.31 0.89
C ILE A 274 10.27 11.69 1.18
N VAL A 275 9.38 11.75 0.19
CA VAL A 275 8.09 11.07 0.26
C VAL A 275 8.26 9.64 -0.25
N GLY A 276 8.84 8.80 0.60
CA GLY A 276 8.86 7.34 0.42
C GLY A 276 7.53 6.71 0.81
N ARG A 277 7.45 5.37 0.77
CA ARG A 277 6.22 4.62 1.07
C ARG A 277 5.64 4.94 2.44
N ASN A 278 6.47 5.03 3.48
CA ASN A 278 6.02 5.32 4.84
C ASN A 278 5.44 6.73 4.94
N THR A 279 6.10 7.72 4.32
CA THR A 279 5.59 9.10 4.24
C THR A 279 4.29 9.17 3.45
N ARG A 280 4.18 8.45 2.33
CA ARG A 280 2.95 8.38 1.52
C ARG A 280 1.79 7.75 2.31
N ALA A 281 2.02 6.62 2.95
CA ALA A 281 1.00 5.95 3.76
C ALA A 281 0.53 6.85 4.93
N ALA A 282 1.45 7.55 5.58
CA ALA A 282 1.11 8.51 6.63
C ALA A 282 0.31 9.71 6.07
N LEU A 283 0.68 10.25 4.92
CA LEU A 283 -0.07 11.33 4.25
C LEU A 283 -1.48 10.90 3.90
N ASP A 284 -1.63 9.72 3.29
CA ASP A 284 -2.93 9.18 2.92
C ASP A 284 -3.79 8.95 4.17
N GLN A 285 -3.21 8.44 5.25
CA GLN A 285 -3.90 8.31 6.54
C GLN A 285 -4.29 9.65 7.15
N ALA A 286 -3.41 10.67 7.07
CA ALA A 286 -3.67 11.99 7.64
C ALA A 286 -4.72 12.78 6.84
N VAL A 287 -4.81 12.57 5.53
CA VAL A 287 -5.80 13.18 4.63
C VAL A 287 -7.14 12.42 4.63
N ALA A 288 -7.10 11.09 4.81
CA ALA A 288 -8.29 10.23 4.88
C ALA A 288 -8.94 10.23 6.27
N GLN A 289 -8.16 10.49 7.31
CA GLN A 289 -8.74 11.06 8.52
C GLN A 289 -9.33 12.40 8.07
N PRO A 290 -10.64 12.66 8.24
CA PRO A 290 -11.05 14.05 8.23
C PRO A 290 -10.09 14.71 9.20
N ALA A 291 -9.54 15.87 8.83
CA ALA A 291 -8.97 16.75 9.84
C ALA A 291 -9.88 16.61 11.07
N PRO A 292 -9.39 16.62 12.32
CA PRO A 292 -10.26 17.23 13.30
C PRO A 292 -10.64 18.52 12.58
N LEU A 293 -11.92 18.61 12.19
CA LEU A 293 -12.51 19.87 11.86
C LEU A 293 -11.85 20.78 12.90
N GLN A 294 -11.43 21.97 12.52
CA GLN A 294 -11.66 23.02 13.49
C GLN A 294 -13.10 22.79 13.92
N GLN A 295 -13.24 22.08 15.05
CA GLN A 295 -14.50 21.70 15.59
C GLN A 295 -14.94 23.10 15.96
N ALA A 296 -15.74 23.71 15.07
CA ALA A 296 -17.01 24.20 15.52
C ALA A 296 -17.49 23.09 16.46
N ALA A 297 -17.19 23.30 17.75
CA ALA A 297 -17.37 22.31 18.78
C ALA A 297 -18.78 21.80 18.58
N THR A 298 -18.94 20.54 18.14
CA THR A 298 -20.09 19.80 18.65
C THR A 298 -19.83 19.82 20.15
N PRO A 299 -20.62 20.57 20.92
CA PRO A 299 -20.33 20.77 22.32
C PRO A 299 -20.13 19.39 22.95
N LEU A 300 -19.09 19.21 23.78
CA LEU A 300 -18.93 17.93 24.46
C LEU A 300 -20.23 17.61 25.21
N LEU A 301 -20.56 16.33 25.44
CA LEU A 301 -21.71 15.98 26.28
C LEU A 301 -21.63 16.63 27.68
N SER A 302 -20.41 16.93 28.14
CA SER A 302 -20.11 17.67 29.36
C SER A 302 -20.34 19.17 29.28
N ASP A 303 -20.49 19.75 28.07
CA ASP A 303 -20.85 21.14 27.87
C ASP A 303 -22.30 21.38 28.29
N PRO A 304 -22.58 22.31 29.24
CA PRO A 304 -23.94 22.63 29.68
C PRO A 304 -24.89 23.09 28.56
N HIS A 305 -24.37 23.53 27.42
CA HIS A 305 -25.14 23.97 26.26
C HIS A 305 -25.40 22.85 25.24
N HIS A 306 -24.88 21.65 25.48
CA HIS A 306 -25.16 20.51 24.63
C HIS A 306 -26.63 20.06 24.77
N PRO A 307 -27.37 19.80 23.67
CA PRO A 307 -28.77 19.39 23.73
C PRO A 307 -29.01 18.08 24.52
N GLN A 308 -27.99 17.23 24.64
CA GLN A 308 -28.03 15.99 25.43
C GLN A 308 -27.24 16.08 26.77
N HIS A 309 -26.88 17.29 27.23
CA HIS A 309 -26.18 17.48 28.51
C HIS A 309 -26.96 16.90 29.70
N ALA A 310 -28.29 16.96 29.67
CA ALA A 310 -29.14 16.44 30.75
C ALA A 310 -28.95 14.94 31.00
N LEU A 311 -28.81 14.14 29.93
CA LEU A 311 -28.54 12.71 30.00
C LEU A 311 -27.14 12.45 30.58
N TYR A 312 -26.13 13.19 30.10
CA TYR A 312 -24.76 13.10 30.62
C TYR A 312 -24.68 13.45 32.11
N ALA A 313 -25.24 14.58 32.51
CA ALA A 313 -25.26 15.00 33.91
C ALA A 313 -26.04 14.01 34.80
N GLY A 314 -27.10 13.39 34.26
CA GLY A 314 -27.83 12.31 34.92
C GLY A 314 -26.97 11.06 35.13
N ALA A 315 -26.26 10.63 34.08
CA ALA A 315 -25.32 9.51 34.15
C ALA A 315 -24.20 9.76 35.17
N VAL A 316 -23.57 10.94 35.14
CA VAL A 316 -22.51 11.31 36.11
C VAL A 316 -23.03 11.21 37.54
N ARG A 317 -24.18 11.83 37.85
CA ARG A 317 -24.78 11.77 39.19
C ARG A 317 -25.13 10.34 39.62
N ALA A 318 -25.64 9.53 38.71
CA ALA A 318 -26.04 8.16 39.00
C ALA A 318 -24.82 7.25 39.26
N LEU A 319 -23.75 7.42 38.48
CA LEU A 319 -22.50 6.70 38.66
C LEU A 319 -21.72 7.15 39.90
N GLU A 320 -21.73 8.46 40.23
CA GLU A 320 -21.10 8.99 41.45
C GLU A 320 -21.76 8.41 42.72
N LYS A 321 -23.08 8.17 42.70
CA LYS A 321 -23.81 7.52 43.82
C LYS A 321 -23.38 6.08 44.09
N LEU A 322 -22.72 5.41 43.14
CA LEU A 322 -22.17 4.08 43.35
C LEU A 322 -20.91 4.11 44.24
N GLY A 323 -20.24 5.26 44.35
CA GLY A 323 -19.01 5.42 45.12
C GLY A 323 -17.93 4.39 44.72
N GLU A 324 -17.20 3.87 45.70
CA GLU A 324 -16.18 2.84 45.48
C GLU A 324 -16.74 1.54 44.86
N ARG A 325 -18.04 1.27 45.00
CA ARG A 325 -18.71 0.11 44.39
C ARG A 325 -18.87 0.24 42.88
N GLY A 326 -18.70 1.45 42.33
CA GLY A 326 -18.72 1.71 40.89
C GLY A 326 -17.45 1.26 40.16
N GLY A 327 -16.35 0.99 40.88
CA GLY A 327 -15.12 0.45 40.30
C GLY A 327 -14.35 1.40 39.37
N PHE A 328 -14.64 2.71 39.39
CA PHE A 328 -13.95 3.69 38.55
C PHE A 328 -12.59 4.06 39.13
N ALA A 329 -11.53 3.91 38.33
CA ALA A 329 -10.15 4.17 38.76
C ALA A 329 -9.89 5.65 39.11
N ASN A 330 -10.62 6.57 38.49
CA ASN A 330 -10.55 8.01 38.73
C ASN A 330 -11.79 8.71 38.14
N ARG A 331 -11.92 10.02 38.39
CA ARG A 331 -13.05 10.83 37.92
C ARG A 331 -13.18 10.82 36.39
N GLN A 332 -12.06 10.86 35.67
CA GLN A 332 -12.05 10.82 34.21
C GLN A 332 -12.64 9.50 33.68
N ALA A 333 -12.35 8.37 34.31
CA ALA A 333 -12.93 7.07 33.97
C ALA A 333 -14.45 7.02 34.25
N LEU A 334 -14.92 7.66 35.33
CA LEU A 334 -16.34 7.80 35.62
C LEU A 334 -17.05 8.67 34.57
N GLU A 335 -16.46 9.80 34.20
CA GLU A 335 -17.02 10.72 33.19
C GLU A 335 -17.05 10.10 31.79
N GLN A 336 -16.06 9.28 31.44
CA GLN A 336 -16.07 8.50 30.19
C GLN A 336 -17.18 7.45 30.20
N ALA A 337 -17.36 6.73 31.31
CA ALA A 337 -18.47 5.79 31.47
C ALA A 337 -19.84 6.49 31.44
N ALA A 338 -19.95 7.68 32.01
CA ALA A 338 -21.16 8.51 31.96
C ALA A 338 -21.48 8.98 30.53
N GLY A 339 -20.47 9.34 29.74
CA GLY A 339 -20.62 9.67 28.32
C GLY A 339 -21.19 8.51 27.50
N GLN A 340 -20.64 7.31 27.69
CA GLN A 340 -21.12 6.09 27.03
C GLN A 340 -22.56 5.75 27.45
N MET A 341 -22.86 5.86 28.75
CA MET A 341 -24.19 5.59 29.28
C MET A 341 -25.24 6.59 28.79
N ALA A 342 -24.89 7.86 28.65
CA ALA A 342 -25.79 8.88 28.10
C ALA A 342 -26.12 8.62 26.61
N LEU A 343 -25.16 8.10 25.85
CA LEU A 343 -25.36 7.69 24.46
C LEU A 343 -26.29 6.47 24.37
N GLU A 344 -26.03 5.43 25.16
CA GLU A 344 -26.86 4.22 25.21
C GLU A 344 -28.29 4.54 25.66
N ALA A 345 -28.44 5.39 26.67
CA ALA A 345 -29.74 5.86 27.12
C ALA A 345 -30.48 6.60 26.00
N LYS A 346 -29.79 7.45 25.21
CA LYS A 346 -30.42 8.12 24.08
C LYS A 346 -30.88 7.15 23.00
N VAL A 347 -30.07 6.15 22.68
CA VAL A 347 -30.40 5.10 21.69
C VAL A 347 -31.58 4.25 22.16
N SER A 348 -31.69 4.00 23.46
CA SER A 348 -32.84 3.35 24.09
C SER A 348 -34.06 4.27 24.28
N GLY A 349 -34.00 5.51 23.78
CA GLY A 349 -35.12 6.45 23.78
C GLY A 349 -35.35 7.18 25.11
N LEU A 350 -34.38 7.16 26.02
CA LEU A 350 -34.47 7.89 27.28
C LEU A 350 -34.11 9.37 27.07
N ASP A 351 -34.79 10.24 27.80
CA ASP A 351 -34.58 11.69 27.78
C ASP A 351 -33.93 12.22 29.09
N ARG A 352 -33.86 11.40 30.14
CA ARG A 352 -33.06 11.64 31.36
C ARG A 352 -32.62 10.32 32.01
N ILE A 353 -31.68 10.39 32.95
CA ILE A 353 -31.23 9.24 33.75
C ILE A 353 -31.35 9.60 35.22
N ASP A 354 -32.19 8.86 35.96
CA ASP A 354 -32.48 9.11 37.38
C ASP A 354 -31.67 8.17 38.29
N HIS A 355 -31.43 6.93 37.84
CA HIS A 355 -30.63 5.94 38.56
C HIS A 355 -29.99 4.92 37.61
N VAL A 356 -28.97 4.22 38.14
CA VAL A 356 -28.28 3.12 37.45
C VAL A 356 -28.43 1.84 38.27
N VAL A 357 -28.74 0.75 37.58
CA VAL A 357 -28.90 -0.56 38.19
C VAL A 357 -27.94 -1.56 37.56
N ALA A 358 -27.50 -2.55 38.34
CA ALA A 358 -26.75 -3.65 37.78
C ALA A 358 -27.62 -4.42 36.78
N ASN A 359 -27.04 -4.76 35.64
CA ASN A 359 -27.67 -5.64 34.67
C ASN A 359 -27.96 -7.01 35.30
N LYS A 360 -29.07 -7.65 34.91
CA LYS A 360 -29.53 -8.95 35.45
C LYS A 360 -28.50 -10.06 35.29
N ASP A 361 -27.65 -9.96 34.28
CA ASP A 361 -26.60 -10.94 33.97
C ASP A 361 -25.29 -10.69 34.76
N GLY A 362 -25.28 -9.72 35.68
CA GLY A 362 -24.11 -9.34 36.48
C GLY A 362 -23.01 -8.63 35.69
N ARG A 363 -23.23 -8.34 34.40
CA ARG A 363 -22.29 -7.63 33.53
C ARG A 363 -22.84 -6.26 33.14
N GLY A 364 -22.29 -5.22 33.75
CA GLY A 364 -22.56 -3.82 33.40
C GLY A 364 -23.69 -3.15 34.18
N LEU A 365 -23.89 -1.87 33.89
CA LEU A 365 -24.90 -1.00 34.50
C LEU A 365 -25.91 -0.57 33.42
N ILE A 366 -27.18 -0.47 33.78
CA ILE A 366 -28.26 -0.02 32.90
C ILE A 366 -28.79 1.30 33.44
N ALA A 367 -28.96 2.28 32.54
CA ALA A 367 -29.59 3.56 32.84
C ALA A 367 -31.10 3.40 32.93
N VAL A 368 -31.70 4.02 33.96
CA VAL A 368 -33.14 4.01 34.18
C VAL A 368 -33.64 5.45 34.34
N GLN A 369 -34.69 5.76 33.59
CA GLN A 369 -35.44 7.04 33.64
C GLN A 369 -36.65 6.95 34.56
#